data_AF-A0A7J7ZNQ5-F1
#
_entry.id   AF-A0A7J7ZNQ5-F1
#
_cell.length_a   1.000
_cell.length_b   1.000
_cell.length_c   1.000
_cell.angle_alpha   90.00
_cell.angle_beta   90.00
_cell.angle_gamma   90.00
#
_symmetry.space_group_name_H-M   'P 1'
#
loop_
_entity.id
_entity.type
_entity.pdbx_description
1 polymer ?
#
loop_
_entity_poly.entity_id
_entity_poly.type
_entity_poly.pdbx_seq_one_letter_code
_entity_poly.pdbx_strand_id
1 'polypeptide(L)'
;MLAPQAWREAATQVCLALGLGFGGVIAFSSYNKEDNNCQFDAMLVPLINFFTSVLATLVVFAVLGFKANIVNERCIGENTKMIDIFLKMGNISQAIIPSHINFSAITAEGYHEVYDIIKRAKREEFPALNLQSCYVEDELNKEVQGVGLAFIAFTEAMDHFPLSPFWSVLFFLMVINIGLSSMFGVIEGIITPVVDSYKVRKELATVLCCFLSFCIGLIFVQRSGSYFVAMFDDYSATLPFLIVVIFEIIAVSFVYGTDKFMEDLRDMMGFAPYRCYYYLWKYITPLVLLSLLIVTLVNMILSPPGYYAWNKDKKYP
;
A
#
# COMPACT_ATOMS: atom_id res chain seq x y z
N MET A 1 -6.92 17.51 0.97
CA MET A 1 -6.33 17.45 2.33
C MET A 1 -7.32 17.62 3.48
N LEU A 2 -8.55 18.11 3.27
CA LEU A 2 -9.56 18.25 4.34
C LEU A 2 -10.39 16.98 4.60
N ALA A 3 -10.16 15.90 3.85
CA ALA A 3 -10.91 14.66 4.02
C ALA A 3 -10.42 13.92 5.28
N PRO A 4 -11.27 13.70 6.31
CA PRO A 4 -10.87 13.01 7.54
C PRO A 4 -10.38 11.58 7.28
N GLN A 5 -10.87 10.97 6.20
CA GLN A 5 -10.45 9.65 5.71
C GLN A 5 -8.95 9.57 5.43
N ALA A 6 -8.38 10.55 4.73
CA ALA A 6 -6.97 10.54 4.33
C ALA A 6 -6.04 10.62 5.56
N TRP A 7 -6.42 11.39 6.58
CA TRP A 7 -5.66 11.49 7.83
C TRP A 7 -5.71 10.21 8.64
N ARG A 8 -6.86 9.52 8.62
CA ARG A 8 -7.01 8.21 9.24
C ARG A 8 -6.10 7.18 8.58
N GLU A 9 -6.17 7.05 7.27
CA GLU A 9 -5.33 6.12 6.50
C GLU A 9 -3.84 6.42 6.71
N ALA A 10 -3.43 7.69 6.69
CA ALA A 10 -2.05 8.08 6.96
C ALA A 10 -1.58 7.66 8.36
N ALA A 11 -2.40 7.89 9.39
CA ALA A 11 -2.01 7.53 10.74
C ALA A 11 -1.98 6.02 10.99
N THR A 12 -2.96 5.28 10.45
CA THR A 12 -2.95 3.81 10.45
C THR A 12 -1.71 3.28 9.74
N GLN A 13 -1.36 3.84 8.59
CA GLN A 13 -0.18 3.46 7.82
C GLN A 13 1.11 3.66 8.63
N VAL A 14 1.24 4.78 9.36
CA VAL A 14 2.42 5.01 10.23
C VAL A 14 2.53 3.93 11.29
N CYS A 15 1.43 3.57 11.95
CA CYS A 15 1.47 2.60 13.02
C CYS A 15 1.76 1.17 12.50
N LEU A 16 1.18 0.80 11.36
CA LEU A 16 1.44 -0.49 10.70
C LEU A 16 2.87 -0.57 10.15
N ALA A 17 3.38 0.50 9.54
CA ALA A 17 4.73 0.53 8.98
C ALA A 17 5.82 0.41 10.05
N LEU A 18 5.58 0.93 11.26
CA LEU A 18 6.49 0.80 12.39
C LEU A 18 6.26 -0.47 13.23
N GLY A 19 5.20 -1.23 12.96
CA GLY A 19 4.87 -2.44 13.70
C GLY A 19 4.54 -2.20 15.18
N LEU A 20 3.96 -1.03 15.52
CA LEU A 20 3.58 -0.69 16.90
C LEU A 20 2.46 -1.62 17.40
N GLY A 21 2.33 -1.93 18.69
CA GLY A 21 1.21 -2.75 19.20
C GLY A 21 1.18 -4.23 18.78
N PHE A 22 2.12 -4.72 17.97
CA PHE A 22 2.31 -6.15 17.69
C PHE A 22 3.16 -6.87 18.75
N GLY A 23 3.75 -6.13 19.70
CA GLY A 23 4.66 -6.68 20.71
C GLY A 23 6.07 -7.04 20.20
N GLY A 24 6.29 -7.12 18.89
CA GLY A 24 7.60 -7.46 18.31
C GLY A 24 8.70 -6.47 18.67
N VAL A 25 8.42 -5.16 18.63
CA VAL A 25 9.40 -4.13 19.04
C VAL A 25 9.76 -4.26 20.52
N ILE A 26 8.77 -4.49 21.38
CA ILE A 26 8.98 -4.69 22.82
C ILE A 26 9.85 -5.93 23.06
N ALA A 27 9.57 -7.04 22.36
CA ALA A 27 10.34 -8.27 22.45
C ALA A 27 11.79 -8.11 21.95
N PHE A 28 12.01 -7.39 20.86
CA PHE A 28 13.37 -7.12 20.40
C PHE A 28 14.14 -6.19 21.34
N SER A 29 13.48 -5.15 21.86
CA SER A 29 14.08 -4.23 22.82
C SER A 29 14.42 -4.90 24.15
N SER A 30 13.70 -5.94 24.59
CA SER A 30 14.01 -6.65 25.84
C SER A 30 15.33 -7.45 25.79
N TYR A 31 15.88 -7.72 24.59
CA TYR A 31 17.18 -8.36 24.45
C TYR A 31 18.36 -7.37 24.43
N ASN A 32 18.08 -6.06 24.39
CA ASN A 32 19.14 -5.05 24.46
C ASN A 32 19.69 -4.92 25.89
N LYS A 33 20.91 -4.36 25.99
CA LYS A 33 21.47 -3.99 27.29
C LYS A 33 20.64 -2.86 27.93
N GLU A 34 20.59 -2.85 29.26
CA GLU A 34 19.84 -1.86 30.03
C GLU A 34 20.35 -0.42 29.81
N ASP A 35 21.64 -0.24 29.52
CA ASP A 35 22.30 1.05 29.26
C ASP A 35 22.29 1.47 27.78
N ASN A 36 21.56 0.74 26.92
CA ASN A 36 21.48 1.06 25.50
C ASN A 36 20.72 2.38 25.25
N ASN A 37 21.20 3.20 24.32
CA ASN A 37 20.57 4.47 23.97
C ASN A 37 19.31 4.27 23.12
N CYS A 38 18.21 3.90 23.77
CA CYS A 38 16.93 3.65 23.10
C CYS A 38 16.34 4.91 22.45
N GLN A 39 16.69 6.12 22.91
CA GLN A 39 16.24 7.37 22.28
C GLN A 39 16.80 7.52 20.87
N PHE A 40 18.06 7.17 20.65
CA PHE A 40 18.66 7.23 19.31
C PHE A 40 18.00 6.22 18.38
N ASP A 41 17.81 4.98 18.84
CA ASP A 41 17.17 3.92 18.05
C ASP A 41 15.72 4.30 17.67
N ALA A 42 14.97 4.86 18.62
CA ALA A 42 13.59 5.32 18.42
C ALA A 42 13.47 6.53 17.47
N MET A 43 14.53 7.31 17.27
CA MET A 43 14.58 8.35 16.23
C MET A 43 15.03 7.80 14.89
N LEU A 44 16.04 6.93 14.88
CA LEU A 44 16.67 6.42 13.67
C LEU A 44 15.73 5.50 12.88
N VAL A 45 15.02 4.59 13.55
CA VAL A 45 14.16 3.60 12.89
C VAL A 45 13.02 4.27 12.09
N PRO A 46 12.22 5.19 12.66
CA PRO A 46 11.19 5.89 11.88
C PRO A 46 11.76 6.75 10.75
N LEU A 47 12.95 7.33 10.95
CA LEU A 47 13.62 8.12 9.93
C LEU A 47 14.03 7.27 8.71
N ILE A 48 14.65 6.11 8.96
CA ILE A 48 15.00 5.14 7.90
C ILE A 48 13.73 4.64 7.20
N ASN A 49 12.69 4.30 7.98
CA ASN A 49 11.41 3.86 7.42
C ASN A 49 10.79 4.94 6.50
N PHE A 50 10.83 6.20 6.91
CA PHE A 50 10.36 7.33 6.11
C PHE A 50 11.13 7.44 4.78
N PHE A 51 12.46 7.48 4.83
CA PHE A 51 13.27 7.59 3.60
C PHE A 51 13.10 6.38 2.68
N THR A 52 13.02 5.17 3.25
CA THR A 52 12.78 3.94 2.49
C THR A 52 11.41 3.99 1.82
N SER A 53 10.39 4.47 2.51
CA SER A 53 9.03 4.63 1.95
C SER A 53 9.00 5.65 0.81
N VAL A 54 9.71 6.78 0.95
CA VAL A 54 9.83 7.79 -0.12
C VAL A 54 10.54 7.21 -1.34
N LEU A 55 11.65 6.50 -1.14
CA LEU A 55 12.39 5.87 -2.23
C LEU A 55 11.56 4.79 -2.94
N ALA A 56 10.89 3.92 -2.17
CA ALA A 56 10.02 2.88 -2.72
C ALA A 56 8.87 3.49 -3.53
N THR A 57 8.25 4.57 -3.03
CA THR A 57 7.19 5.29 -3.71
C THR A 57 7.67 5.87 -5.05
N LEU A 58 8.86 6.48 -5.08
CA LEU A 58 9.45 6.99 -6.31
C LEU A 58 9.66 5.89 -7.35
N VAL A 59 10.22 4.75 -6.93
CA VAL A 59 10.43 3.59 -7.83
C VAL A 59 9.10 3.04 -8.35
N VAL A 60 8.09 2.91 -7.49
CA VAL A 60 6.76 2.45 -7.87
C VAL A 60 6.13 3.36 -8.92
N PHE A 61 6.07 4.66 -8.67
CA PHE A 61 5.48 5.59 -9.63
C PHE A 61 6.27 5.71 -10.93
N ALA A 62 7.60 5.53 -10.90
CA ALA A 62 8.40 5.48 -12.13
C ALA A 62 8.04 4.26 -13.01
N VAL A 63 7.87 3.07 -12.42
CA VAL A 63 7.47 1.86 -13.15
C VAL A 63 6.04 1.98 -13.66
N LEU A 64 5.12 2.52 -12.84
CA LEU A 64 3.73 2.77 -13.26
C LEU A 64 3.65 3.79 -14.40
N GLY A 65 4.42 4.88 -14.33
CA GLY A 65 4.49 5.88 -15.39
C GLY A 65 5.06 5.30 -16.70
N PHE A 66 6.11 4.47 -16.61
CA PHE A 66 6.64 3.74 -17.76
C PHE A 66 5.59 2.83 -18.40
N LYS A 67 4.88 2.04 -17.58
CA LYS A 67 3.77 1.18 -18.03
C LYS A 67 2.69 2.00 -18.73
N ALA A 68 2.23 3.09 -18.08
CA ALA A 68 1.18 3.95 -18.61
C ALA A 68 1.56 4.55 -19.97
N ASN A 69 2.81 4.98 -20.14
CA ASN A 69 3.28 5.50 -21.42
C ASN A 69 3.28 4.43 -22.52
N ILE A 70 3.73 3.20 -22.24
CA ILE A 70 3.71 2.10 -23.22
C ILE A 70 2.29 1.71 -23.61
N VAL A 71 1.40 1.59 -22.62
CA VAL A 71 -0.02 1.29 -22.87
C VAL A 71 -0.64 2.39 -23.72
N ASN A 72 -0.29 3.65 -23.45
CA ASN A 72 -0.77 4.79 -24.20
C ASN A 72 -0.32 4.77 -25.67
N GLU A 73 0.98 4.54 -25.91
CA GLU A 73 1.53 4.42 -27.27
C GLU A 73 0.88 3.27 -28.06
N ARG A 74 0.61 2.13 -27.41
CA ARG A 74 -0.10 1.00 -28.01
C ARG A 74 -1.54 1.38 -28.37
N CYS A 75 -2.26 2.04 -27.46
CA CYS A 75 -3.63 2.52 -27.67
C CYS A 75 -3.72 3.47 -28.88
N ILE A 76 -2.80 4.44 -28.96
CA ILE A 76 -2.71 5.37 -30.09
C ILE A 76 -2.42 4.63 -31.39
N GLY A 77 -1.49 3.67 -31.37
CA GLY A 77 -1.13 2.87 -32.54
C GLY A 77 -2.30 2.02 -33.07
N GLU A 78 -3.10 1.43 -32.18
CA GLU A 78 -4.29 0.65 -32.54
C GLU A 78 -5.41 1.54 -33.10
N ASN A 79 -5.71 2.66 -32.43
CA ASN A 79 -6.74 3.59 -32.87
C ASN A 79 -6.35 4.27 -34.19
N THR A 80 -5.08 4.56 -34.40
CA THR A 80 -4.57 5.10 -35.68
C THR A 80 -4.83 4.12 -36.83
N LYS A 81 -4.61 2.81 -36.63
CA LYS A 81 -4.94 1.78 -37.64
C LYS A 81 -6.44 1.72 -37.90
N MET A 82 -7.27 1.83 -36.87
CA MET A 82 -8.73 1.86 -37.02
C MET A 82 -9.19 3.09 -37.80
N ILE A 83 -8.62 4.27 -37.51
CA ILE A 83 -8.93 5.51 -38.23
C ILE A 83 -8.54 5.38 -39.71
N ASP A 84 -7.37 4.81 -40.03
CA ASP A 84 -6.95 4.55 -41.43
C ASP A 84 -7.94 3.62 -42.17
N ILE A 85 -8.46 2.59 -41.49
CA ILE A 85 -9.49 1.71 -42.06
C ILE A 85 -10.79 2.50 -42.33
N PHE A 86 -11.24 3.31 -41.38
CA PHE A 86 -12.46 4.11 -41.56
C PHE A 86 -12.33 5.21 -42.62
N LEU A 87 -11.13 5.77 -42.81
CA LEU A 87 -10.82 6.67 -43.91
C LEU A 87 -10.92 5.96 -45.26
N LYS A 88 -10.36 4.74 -45.39
CA LYS A 88 -10.44 3.93 -46.61
C LYS A 88 -11.85 3.47 -46.93
N MET A 89 -12.69 3.25 -45.91
CA MET A 89 -14.10 2.90 -46.07
C MET A 89 -14.99 4.09 -46.46
N GLY A 90 -14.48 5.33 -46.42
CA GLY A 90 -15.25 6.54 -46.75
C GLY A 90 -16.21 7.00 -45.66
N ASN A 91 -16.17 6.41 -44.45
CA ASN A 91 -16.98 6.85 -43.32
C ASN A 91 -16.47 8.17 -42.71
N ILE A 92 -15.17 8.43 -42.84
CA ILE A 92 -14.50 9.66 -42.41
C ILE A 92 -13.92 10.35 -43.66
N SER A 93 -14.24 11.62 -43.87
CA SER A 93 -13.63 12.41 -44.95
C SER A 93 -12.23 12.89 -44.55
N GLN A 94 -11.23 12.63 -45.40
CA GLN A 94 -9.85 13.13 -45.26
C GLN A 94 -9.79 14.66 -45.05
N ALA A 95 -10.79 15.41 -45.54
CA ALA A 95 -10.89 16.86 -45.41
C ALA A 95 -11.10 17.36 -43.97
N ILE A 96 -11.50 16.48 -43.05
CA ILE A 96 -11.70 16.81 -41.63
C ILE A 96 -10.36 16.81 -40.88
N ILE A 97 -9.31 16.21 -41.45
CA ILE A 97 -8.04 15.96 -40.78
C ILE A 97 -7.02 17.05 -41.15
N PRO A 98 -6.33 17.66 -40.17
CA PRO A 98 -5.30 18.65 -40.45
C PRO A 98 -4.18 18.09 -41.34
N SER A 99 -3.79 18.86 -42.35
CA SER A 99 -2.78 18.46 -43.35
C SER A 99 -1.37 18.27 -42.80
N HIS A 100 -1.11 18.70 -41.57
CA HIS A 100 0.20 18.60 -40.91
C HIS A 100 0.39 17.26 -40.16
N ILE A 101 -0.65 16.43 -40.05
CA ILE A 101 -0.62 15.17 -39.31
C ILE A 101 -0.37 14.01 -40.27
N ASN A 102 0.75 13.31 -40.07
CA ASN A 102 1.11 12.16 -40.87
C ASN A 102 0.87 10.86 -40.09
N PHE A 103 -0.04 10.02 -40.58
CA PHE A 103 -0.45 8.77 -39.92
C PHE A 103 0.67 7.73 -39.76
N SER A 104 1.79 7.87 -40.48
CA SER A 104 2.95 6.98 -40.35
C SER A 104 3.76 7.20 -39.07
N ALA A 105 3.65 8.38 -38.44
CA ALA A 105 4.37 8.75 -37.23
C ALA A 105 3.57 9.80 -36.44
N ILE A 106 2.37 9.42 -36.00
CA ILE A 106 1.52 10.27 -35.17
C ILE A 106 2.13 10.43 -33.77
N THR A 107 2.27 11.67 -33.32
CA THR A 107 2.58 12.01 -31.92
C THR A 107 1.31 11.93 -31.07
N ALA A 108 1.45 11.75 -29.76
CA ALA A 108 0.29 11.72 -28.85
C ALA A 108 -0.59 12.96 -28.98
N GLU A 109 0.01 14.16 -29.05
CA GLU A 109 -0.72 15.42 -29.25
C GLU A 109 -1.51 15.43 -30.56
N GLY A 110 -0.91 14.97 -31.67
CA GLY A 110 -1.58 14.88 -32.96
C GLY A 110 -2.74 13.89 -32.95
N TYR A 111 -2.63 12.78 -32.23
CA TYR A 111 -3.74 11.85 -32.05
C TYR A 111 -4.92 12.49 -31.31
N HIS A 112 -4.65 13.20 -30.21
CA HIS A 112 -5.69 13.84 -29.42
C HIS A 112 -6.44 14.91 -30.19
N GLU A 113 -5.74 15.70 -31.01
CA GLU A 113 -6.37 16.67 -31.90
C GLU A 113 -7.33 15.99 -32.89
N VAL A 114 -6.87 14.93 -33.57
CA VAL A 114 -7.70 14.16 -34.50
C VAL A 114 -8.89 13.51 -33.80
N TYR A 115 -8.68 12.94 -32.61
CA TYR A 115 -9.72 12.31 -31.80
C TYR A 115 -10.82 13.32 -31.43
N ASP A 116 -10.45 14.50 -30.95
CA ASP A 116 -11.40 15.55 -30.58
C ASP A 116 -12.17 16.09 -31.79
N ILE A 117 -11.51 16.22 -32.94
CA ILE A 117 -12.16 16.62 -34.18
C ILE A 117 -13.18 15.56 -34.61
N ILE A 118 -12.80 14.28 -34.65
CA ILE A 118 -13.70 13.18 -35.03
C ILE A 118 -14.90 13.12 -34.08
N LYS A 119 -14.66 13.25 -32.77
CA LYS A 119 -15.71 13.27 -31.74
C LYS A 119 -16.70 14.41 -31.92
N ARG A 120 -16.23 15.59 -32.33
CA ARG A 120 -17.09 16.76 -32.61
C ARG A 120 -17.81 16.64 -33.95
N ALA A 121 -17.14 16.18 -34.99
CA ALA A 121 -17.68 16.10 -36.35
C ALA A 121 -18.70 14.97 -36.53
N LYS A 122 -18.53 13.85 -35.82
CA LYS A 122 -19.35 12.63 -35.94
C LYS A 122 -20.02 12.25 -34.63
N ARG A 123 -20.62 13.23 -33.94
CA ARG A 123 -21.18 13.09 -32.58
C ARG A 123 -22.12 11.88 -32.39
N GLU A 124 -22.97 11.59 -33.38
CA GLU A 124 -23.95 10.48 -33.29
C GLU A 124 -23.37 9.11 -33.66
N GLU A 125 -22.43 9.06 -34.61
CA GLU A 125 -21.80 7.82 -35.07
C GLU A 125 -20.56 7.43 -34.24
N PHE A 126 -20.05 8.34 -33.42
CA PHE A 126 -18.83 8.16 -32.62
C PHE A 126 -18.83 6.90 -31.73
N PRO A 127 -19.93 6.56 -31.01
CA PRO A 127 -19.97 5.36 -30.19
C PRO A 127 -19.78 4.06 -30.99
N ALA A 128 -20.14 4.06 -32.28
CA ALA A 128 -19.98 2.90 -33.15
C ALA A 128 -18.54 2.70 -33.64
N LEU A 129 -17.69 3.73 -33.53
CA LEU A 129 -16.28 3.67 -33.95
C LEU A 129 -15.37 3.00 -32.90
N ASN A 130 -15.84 2.87 -31.65
CA ASN A 130 -15.11 2.26 -30.53
C ASN A 130 -13.67 2.78 -30.33
N LEU A 131 -13.44 4.07 -30.61
CA LEU A 131 -12.15 4.73 -30.41
C LEU A 131 -11.99 5.14 -28.94
N GLN A 132 -10.79 5.01 -28.40
CA GLN A 132 -10.46 5.38 -27.02
C GLN A 132 -9.72 6.72 -26.97
N SER A 133 -9.87 7.47 -25.87
CA SER A 133 -9.20 8.75 -25.68
C SER A 133 -7.67 8.64 -25.57
N CYS A 134 -7.17 7.49 -25.11
CA CYS A 134 -5.75 7.19 -24.91
C CYS A 134 -5.02 8.32 -24.16
N TYR A 135 -5.45 8.67 -22.94
CA TYR A 135 -4.71 9.58 -22.07
C TYR A 135 -3.89 8.79 -21.05
N VAL A 136 -2.69 9.26 -20.75
CA VAL A 136 -1.81 8.62 -19.75
C VAL A 136 -2.42 8.74 -18.36
N GLU A 137 -3.10 9.86 -18.07
CA GLU A 137 -3.80 10.11 -16.82
C GLU A 137 -4.93 9.11 -16.58
N ASP A 138 -5.63 8.68 -17.62
CA ASP A 138 -6.69 7.68 -17.51
C ASP A 138 -6.10 6.32 -17.09
N GLU A 139 -4.91 5.98 -17.56
CA GLU A 139 -4.23 4.74 -17.19
C GLU A 139 -3.60 4.82 -15.79
N LEU A 140 -3.03 5.97 -15.42
CA LEU A 140 -2.55 6.24 -14.07
C LEU A 140 -3.69 6.20 -13.05
N ASN A 141 -4.89 6.69 -13.38
CA ASN A 141 -6.04 6.71 -12.47
C ASN A 141 -6.74 5.35 -12.32
N LYS A 142 -6.44 4.35 -13.16
CA LYS A 142 -6.96 2.97 -13.04
C LYS A 142 -6.24 2.17 -11.94
N GLU A 143 -5.63 2.84 -10.95
CA GLU A 143 -4.71 2.24 -9.98
C GLU A 143 -5.29 0.96 -9.36
N VAL A 144 -4.55 -0.13 -9.54
CA VAL A 144 -4.80 -1.38 -8.84
C VAL A 144 -4.19 -1.23 -7.45
N GLN A 145 -5.02 -1.10 -6.42
CA GLN A 145 -4.54 -1.02 -5.03
C GLN A 145 -4.23 -2.41 -4.46
N GLY A 146 -3.38 -2.45 -3.43
CA GLY A 146 -3.05 -3.67 -2.71
C GLY A 146 -2.27 -4.68 -3.55
N VAL A 147 -2.65 -5.96 -3.44
CA VAL A 147 -1.91 -7.10 -4.03
C VAL A 147 -1.79 -7.00 -5.55
N GLY A 148 -2.82 -6.48 -6.24
CA GLY A 148 -2.80 -6.39 -7.69
C GLY A 148 -1.77 -5.39 -8.24
N LEU A 149 -1.30 -4.42 -7.44
CA LEU A 149 -0.23 -3.52 -7.83
C LEU A 149 1.05 -4.30 -8.17
N ALA A 150 1.49 -5.16 -7.25
CA ALA A 150 2.73 -5.92 -7.38
C ALA A 150 2.60 -7.08 -8.39
N PHE A 151 1.46 -7.78 -8.41
CA PHE A 151 1.30 -9.02 -9.18
C PHE A 151 0.61 -8.85 -10.54
N ILE A 152 0.08 -7.67 -10.86
CA ILE A 152 -0.52 -7.37 -12.17
C ILE A 152 0.24 -6.21 -12.82
N ALA A 153 0.18 -5.02 -12.23
CA ALA A 153 0.71 -3.82 -12.87
C ALA A 153 2.24 -3.89 -13.04
N PHE A 154 2.96 -4.30 -11.99
CA PHE A 154 4.41 -4.45 -12.03
C PHE A 154 4.85 -5.57 -12.97
N THR A 155 4.25 -6.75 -12.90
CA THR A 155 4.62 -7.88 -13.78
C THR A 155 4.36 -7.56 -15.24
N GLU A 156 3.27 -6.86 -15.55
CA GLU A 156 2.97 -6.40 -16.91
C GLU A 156 4.01 -5.37 -17.40
N ALA A 157 4.43 -4.44 -16.53
CA ALA A 157 5.49 -3.49 -16.87
C ALA A 157 6.84 -4.18 -17.13
N MET A 158 7.16 -5.22 -16.35
CA MET A 158 8.44 -5.94 -16.44
C MET A 158 8.57 -6.79 -17.69
N ASP A 159 7.47 -7.23 -18.30
CA ASP A 159 7.50 -7.92 -19.61
C ASP A 159 8.08 -7.04 -20.71
N HIS A 160 7.97 -5.71 -20.56
CA HIS A 160 8.53 -4.73 -21.50
C HIS A 160 10.01 -4.39 -21.24
N PHE A 161 10.62 -4.88 -20.16
CA PHE A 161 12.03 -4.64 -19.89
C PHE A 161 12.95 -5.58 -20.68
N PRO A 162 14.12 -5.10 -21.14
CA PRO A 162 15.15 -5.98 -21.66
C PRO A 162 15.60 -6.93 -20.55
N LEU A 163 15.80 -8.21 -20.88
CA LEU A 163 16.11 -9.28 -19.91
C LEU A 163 15.02 -9.44 -18.83
N SER A 164 13.74 -9.37 -19.21
CA SER A 164 12.59 -9.50 -18.31
C SER A 164 12.73 -10.59 -17.21
N PRO A 165 13.16 -11.84 -17.49
CA PRO A 165 13.30 -12.87 -16.46
C PRO A 165 14.26 -12.51 -15.32
N PHE A 166 15.34 -11.77 -15.62
CA PHE A 166 16.30 -11.34 -14.60
C PHE A 166 15.66 -10.36 -13.61
N TRP A 167 14.95 -9.37 -14.13
CA TRP A 167 14.26 -8.39 -13.30
C TRP A 167 13.14 -9.04 -12.47
N SER A 168 12.38 -9.99 -13.05
CA SER A 168 11.32 -10.72 -12.34
C SER A 168 11.85 -11.46 -11.12
N VAL A 169 12.99 -12.15 -11.25
CA VAL A 169 13.62 -12.84 -10.12
C VAL A 169 14.01 -11.85 -9.02
N LEU A 170 14.64 -10.73 -9.36
CA LEU A 170 15.03 -9.72 -8.37
C LEU A 170 13.82 -9.11 -7.65
N PHE A 171 12.77 -8.79 -8.38
CA PHE A 171 11.55 -8.22 -7.82
C PHE A 171 10.85 -9.17 -6.85
N PHE A 172 10.65 -10.43 -7.24
CA PHE A 172 10.00 -11.40 -6.35
C PHE A 172 10.89 -11.78 -5.16
N LEU A 173 12.22 -11.86 -5.35
CA LEU A 173 13.16 -12.07 -4.25
C LEU A 173 13.10 -10.92 -3.24
N MET A 174 13.01 -9.67 -3.73
CA MET A 174 12.82 -8.49 -2.88
C MET A 174 11.51 -8.59 -2.08
N VAL A 175 10.38 -8.88 -2.74
CA VAL A 175 9.07 -9.01 -2.07
C VAL A 175 9.08 -10.12 -1.01
N ILE A 176 9.71 -11.26 -1.30
CA ILE A 176 9.86 -12.36 -0.34
C ILE A 176 10.70 -11.93 0.86
N ASN A 177 11.83 -11.23 0.65
CA ASN A 177 12.68 -10.77 1.74
C ASN A 177 11.97 -9.74 2.63
N ILE A 178 11.21 -8.82 2.05
CA ILE A 178 10.41 -7.84 2.81
C ILE A 178 9.36 -8.54 3.66
N GLY A 179 8.64 -9.52 3.09
CA GLY A 179 7.66 -10.31 3.83
C GLY A 179 8.31 -11.10 4.98
N LEU A 180 9.40 -11.79 4.68
CA LEU A 180 10.11 -12.65 5.64
C LEU A 180 10.69 -11.86 6.83
N SER A 181 11.29 -10.69 6.59
CA SER A 181 11.81 -9.85 7.68
C SER A 181 10.72 -9.40 8.66
N SER A 182 9.55 -9.03 8.14
CA SER A 182 8.43 -8.59 8.99
C SER A 182 7.86 -9.75 9.81
N MET A 183 7.79 -10.94 9.22
CA MET A 183 7.26 -12.13 9.91
C MET A 183 8.13 -12.56 11.10
N PHE A 184 9.44 -12.32 11.08
CA PHE A 184 10.29 -12.57 12.25
C PHE A 184 9.88 -11.74 13.47
N GLY A 185 9.55 -10.46 13.28
CA GLY A 185 9.07 -9.61 14.38
C GLY A 185 7.72 -10.05 14.93
N VAL A 186 6.79 -10.46 14.06
CA VAL A 186 5.46 -10.95 14.47
C VAL A 186 5.58 -12.26 15.25
N ILE A 187 6.39 -13.21 14.77
CA ILE A 187 6.62 -14.47 15.47
C ILE A 187 7.26 -14.20 16.84
N GLU A 188 8.29 -13.35 16.92
CA GLU A 188 8.95 -13.06 18.20
C GLU A 188 8.01 -12.37 19.19
N GLY A 189 7.10 -11.51 18.71
CA GLY A 189 6.05 -10.87 19.51
C GLY A 189 5.03 -11.87 20.09
N ILE A 190 4.77 -12.99 19.40
CA ILE A 190 3.89 -14.06 19.89
C ILE A 190 4.64 -15.02 20.82
N ILE A 191 5.86 -15.41 20.45
CA ILE A 191 6.63 -16.45 21.15
C ILE A 191 7.16 -15.94 22.50
N THR A 192 7.64 -14.70 22.58
CA THR A 192 8.24 -14.15 23.80
C THR A 192 7.29 -14.21 25.00
N PRO A 193 6.04 -13.68 24.92
CA PRO A 193 5.09 -13.78 26.04
C PRO A 193 4.73 -15.21 26.43
N VAL A 194 4.66 -16.13 25.45
CA VAL A 194 4.32 -17.55 25.70
C VAL A 194 5.45 -18.25 26.44
N VAL A 195 6.70 -18.02 26.05
CA VAL A 195 7.87 -18.57 26.70
C VAL A 195 8.02 -18.00 28.12
N ASP A 196 7.82 -16.69 28.30
CA ASP A 196 7.95 -16.05 29.61
C ASP A 196 6.86 -16.50 30.61
N SER A 197 5.62 -16.67 30.13
CA SER A 197 4.49 -17.07 30.98
C SER A 197 4.48 -18.55 31.34
N TYR A 198 4.76 -19.42 30.36
CA TYR A 198 4.63 -20.88 30.51
C TYR A 198 5.97 -21.61 30.65
N LYS A 199 7.11 -20.91 30.54
CA LYS A 199 8.48 -21.47 30.63
C LYS A 199 8.71 -22.69 29.75
N VAL A 200 8.08 -22.69 28.57
CA VAL A 200 8.22 -23.75 27.56
C VAL A 200 9.51 -23.58 26.76
N ARG A 201 10.02 -24.66 26.17
CA ARG A 201 11.16 -24.59 25.24
C ARG A 201 10.81 -23.75 24.02
N LYS A 202 11.64 -22.76 23.69
CA LYS A 202 11.40 -21.81 22.59
C LYS A 202 11.16 -22.53 21.26
N GLU A 203 11.94 -23.56 20.97
CA GLU A 203 11.86 -24.33 19.73
C GLU A 203 10.49 -25.01 19.58
N LEU A 204 9.96 -25.57 20.68
CA LEU A 204 8.65 -26.22 20.67
C LEU A 204 7.53 -25.21 20.46
N ALA A 205 7.61 -24.06 21.13
CA ALA A 205 6.65 -22.97 20.96
C ALA A 205 6.63 -22.44 19.52
N THR A 206 7.80 -22.25 18.91
CA THR A 206 7.92 -21.82 17.51
C THR A 206 7.33 -22.84 16.55
N VAL A 207 7.67 -24.12 16.68
CA VAL A 207 7.11 -25.18 15.80
C VAL A 207 5.59 -25.24 15.91
N LEU A 208 5.06 -25.17 17.13
CA LEU A 208 3.61 -25.18 17.35
C LEU A 208 2.94 -23.95 16.72
N CYS A 209 3.50 -22.76 16.92
CA CYS A 209 2.99 -21.52 16.34
C CYS A 209 2.99 -21.59 14.80
N CYS A 210 4.10 -22.03 14.18
CA CYS A 210 4.18 -22.18 12.73
C CYS A 210 3.18 -23.21 12.20
N PHE A 211 3.00 -24.34 12.88
CA PHE A 211 2.04 -25.37 12.48
C PHE A 211 0.59 -24.87 12.57
N LEU A 212 0.24 -24.15 13.64
CA LEU A 212 -1.09 -23.53 13.79
C LEU A 212 -1.34 -22.47 12.70
N SER A 213 -0.37 -21.58 12.47
CA SER A 213 -0.45 -20.57 11.42
C SER A 213 -0.56 -21.18 10.02
N PHE A 214 0.14 -22.29 9.75
CA PHE A 214 0.00 -23.04 8.49
C PHE A 214 -1.42 -23.60 8.33
N CYS A 215 -1.96 -24.25 9.37
CA CYS A 215 -3.33 -24.80 9.33
C CYS A 215 -4.39 -23.72 9.06
N ILE A 216 -4.28 -22.56 9.73
CA ILE A 216 -5.17 -21.41 9.50
C ILE A 216 -4.96 -20.84 8.09
N GLY A 217 -3.71 -20.76 7.64
CA GLY A 217 -3.33 -20.24 6.33
C GLY A 217 -3.96 -20.99 5.15
N LEU A 218 -4.31 -22.27 5.31
CA LEU A 218 -4.97 -23.07 4.27
C LEU A 218 -6.32 -22.49 3.82
N ILE A 219 -6.99 -21.70 4.67
CA ILE A 219 -8.24 -21.00 4.31
C ILE A 219 -7.99 -20.00 3.17
N PHE A 220 -6.83 -19.35 3.15
CA PHE A 220 -6.49 -18.32 2.17
C PHE A 220 -6.02 -18.88 0.81
N VAL A 221 -5.74 -20.19 0.72
CA VAL A 221 -5.31 -20.86 -0.53
C VAL A 221 -6.50 -21.37 -1.35
N GLN A 222 -7.73 -21.23 -0.84
CA GLN A 222 -8.94 -21.64 -1.56
C GLN A 222 -9.24 -20.75 -2.78
N ARG A 223 -10.15 -21.19 -3.66
CA ARG A 223 -10.55 -20.42 -4.86
C ARG A 223 -11.12 -19.04 -4.54
N SER A 224 -11.77 -18.89 -3.38
CA SER A 224 -12.27 -17.63 -2.84
C SER A 224 -11.27 -16.96 -1.89
N GLY A 225 -10.06 -17.49 -1.75
CA GLY A 225 -9.06 -17.09 -0.76
C GLY A 225 -8.64 -15.63 -0.87
N SER A 226 -8.55 -15.09 -2.09
CA SER A 226 -8.25 -13.67 -2.30
C SER A 226 -9.30 -12.74 -1.68
N TYR A 227 -10.58 -13.13 -1.68
CA TYR A 227 -11.64 -12.37 -1.03
C TYR A 227 -11.52 -12.42 0.49
N PHE A 228 -11.16 -13.60 1.04
CA PHE A 228 -10.89 -13.72 2.47
C PHE A 228 -9.70 -12.86 2.89
N VAL A 229 -8.59 -12.88 2.13
CA VAL A 229 -7.42 -12.04 2.42
C VAL A 229 -7.81 -10.56 2.44
N ALA A 230 -8.50 -10.07 1.40
CA ALA A 230 -8.92 -8.66 1.34
C ALA A 230 -9.84 -8.28 2.51
N MET A 231 -10.83 -9.11 2.83
CA MET A 231 -11.77 -8.84 3.93
C MET A 231 -11.07 -8.84 5.30
N PHE A 232 -10.11 -9.75 5.53
CA PHE A 232 -9.34 -9.75 6.78
C PHE A 232 -8.43 -8.54 6.89
N ASP A 233 -7.79 -8.12 5.79
CA ASP A 233 -6.92 -6.94 5.76
C ASP A 233 -7.71 -5.65 6.05
N ASP A 234 -8.84 -5.46 5.34
CA ASP A 234 -9.67 -4.26 5.44
C ASP A 234 -10.33 -4.11 6.82
N TYR A 235 -10.81 -5.20 7.42
CA TYR A 235 -11.64 -5.15 8.63
C TYR A 235 -10.95 -5.65 9.90
N SER A 236 -10.06 -6.64 9.82
CA SER A 236 -9.53 -7.33 11.01
C SER A 236 -8.21 -6.76 11.50
N ALA A 237 -7.40 -6.16 10.63
CA ALA A 237 -6.10 -5.64 11.03
C ALA A 237 -6.21 -4.29 11.74
N THR A 238 -6.93 -3.33 11.15
CA THR A 238 -6.84 -1.91 11.55
C THR A 238 -7.45 -1.60 12.93
N LEU A 239 -8.67 -2.08 13.21
CA LEU A 239 -9.41 -1.68 14.41
C LEU A 239 -8.85 -2.30 15.72
N PRO A 240 -8.62 -3.62 15.80
CA PRO A 240 -8.02 -4.24 17.00
C PRO A 240 -6.64 -3.67 17.32
N PHE A 241 -5.84 -3.44 16.27
CA PHE A 241 -4.52 -2.84 16.38
C PHE A 241 -4.57 -1.45 17.05
N LEU A 242 -5.44 -0.55 16.58
CA LEU A 242 -5.56 0.80 17.15
C LEU A 242 -5.99 0.75 18.63
N ILE A 243 -6.88 -0.18 18.97
CA ILE A 243 -7.33 -0.38 20.35
C ILE A 243 -6.17 -0.82 21.25
N VAL A 244 -5.35 -1.78 20.81
CA VAL A 244 -4.18 -2.26 21.57
C VAL A 244 -3.20 -1.12 21.83
N VAL A 245 -2.83 -0.35 20.79
CA VAL A 245 -1.89 0.78 20.92
C VAL A 245 -2.41 1.86 21.88
N ILE A 246 -3.72 2.14 21.87
CA ILE A 246 -4.34 3.07 22.82
C ILE A 246 -4.21 2.55 24.26
N PHE A 247 -4.49 1.26 24.48
CA PHE A 247 -4.35 0.68 25.81
C PHE A 247 -2.91 0.66 26.31
N GLU A 248 -1.94 0.36 25.45
CA GLU A 248 -0.50 0.43 25.79
C GLU A 248 -0.12 1.84 26.24
N ILE A 249 -0.52 2.86 25.47
CA ILE A 249 -0.20 4.24 25.81
C ILE A 249 -0.89 4.67 27.09
N ILE A 250 -2.17 4.33 27.29
CA ILE A 250 -2.89 4.66 28.54
C ILE A 250 -2.22 3.96 29.74
N ALA A 251 -1.83 2.69 29.58
CA ALA A 251 -1.15 1.93 30.63
C ALA A 251 0.18 2.58 31.03
N VAL A 252 1.02 2.99 30.07
CA VAL A 252 2.32 3.62 30.38
C VAL A 252 2.14 5.06 30.88
N SER A 253 1.34 5.88 30.19
CA SER A 253 1.26 7.31 30.48
C SER A 253 0.42 7.66 31.72
N PHE A 254 -0.70 6.97 31.97
CA PHE A 254 -1.63 7.25 33.06
C PHE A 254 -1.59 6.25 34.21
N VAL A 255 -1.43 4.94 33.96
CA VAL A 255 -1.44 3.91 35.03
C VAL A 255 -0.05 3.79 35.68
N TYR A 256 1.00 3.60 34.89
CA TYR A 256 2.37 3.57 35.38
C TYR A 256 2.86 4.96 35.80
N GLY A 257 2.44 5.98 35.05
CA GLY A 257 2.72 7.38 35.32
C GLY A 257 3.92 7.89 34.54
N THR A 258 3.70 8.97 33.78
CA THR A 258 4.73 9.56 32.90
C THR A 258 5.94 10.08 33.70
N ASP A 259 5.73 10.58 34.92
CA ASP A 259 6.82 11.11 35.75
C ASP A 259 7.81 9.99 36.14
N LYS A 260 7.31 8.82 36.54
CA LYS A 260 8.12 7.64 36.87
C LYS A 260 8.82 7.08 35.63
N PHE A 261 8.10 7.00 34.50
CA PHE A 261 8.69 6.53 33.25
C PHE A 261 9.86 7.40 32.76
N MET A 262 9.78 8.72 32.94
CA MET A 262 10.87 9.63 32.60
C MET A 262 12.09 9.50 33.53
N GLU A 263 11.87 9.09 34.78
CA GLU A 263 12.94 8.77 35.73
C GLU A 263 13.64 7.47 35.33
N ASP A 264 12.90 6.40 35.04
CA ASP A 264 13.47 5.13 34.58
C ASP A 264 14.29 5.32 33.29
N LEU A 265 13.78 6.12 32.33
CA LEU A 265 14.51 6.44 31.10
C LEU A 265 15.81 7.22 31.36
N ARG A 266 15.80 8.10 32.36
CA ARG A 266 17.00 8.84 32.76
C ARG A 266 18.03 7.92 33.40
N ASP A 267 17.58 6.95 34.19
CA ASP A 267 18.44 5.96 34.83
C ASP A 267 19.06 4.99 33.81
N MET A 268 18.30 4.57 32.80
CA MET A 268 18.80 3.72 31.71
C MET A 268 19.81 4.45 30.81
N MET A 269 19.48 5.65 30.33
CA MET A 269 20.32 6.36 29.34
C MET A 269 21.44 7.21 29.96
N GLY A 270 21.37 7.50 31.26
CA GLY A 270 22.30 8.40 31.96
C GLY A 270 22.11 9.89 31.68
N PHE A 271 21.18 10.27 30.80
CA PHE A 271 20.79 11.65 30.52
C PHE A 271 19.28 11.82 30.56
N ALA A 272 18.81 13.04 30.90
CA ALA A 272 17.39 13.32 30.98
C ALA A 272 16.79 13.49 29.57
N PRO A 273 15.71 12.76 29.21
CA PRO A 273 15.01 12.97 27.94
C PRO A 273 14.39 14.37 27.85
N TYR A 274 14.20 14.86 26.62
CA TYR A 274 13.64 16.20 26.38
C TYR A 274 12.22 16.32 26.93
N ARG A 275 11.88 17.50 27.49
CA ARG A 275 10.54 17.78 28.04
C ARG A 275 9.42 17.69 27.01
N CYS A 276 9.71 17.76 25.71
CA CYS A 276 8.71 17.58 24.67
C CYS A 276 8.06 16.18 24.75
N TYR A 277 8.83 15.13 25.06
CA TYR A 277 8.31 13.76 25.18
C TYR A 277 7.27 13.64 26.28
N TYR A 278 7.47 14.35 27.39
CA TYR A 278 6.50 14.39 28.49
C TYR A 278 5.11 14.82 28.02
N TYR A 279 5.04 15.96 27.33
CA TYR A 279 3.76 16.48 26.82
C TYR A 279 3.21 15.63 25.66
N LEU A 280 4.10 15.08 24.84
CA LEU A 280 3.73 14.22 23.71
C LEU A 280 3.03 12.95 24.18
N TRP A 281 3.61 12.23 25.15
CA TRP A 281 3.07 10.96 25.65
C TRP A 281 1.85 11.15 26.55
N LYS A 282 1.83 12.21 27.36
CA LYS A 282 0.74 12.43 28.32
C LYS A 282 -0.53 13.00 27.69
N TYR A 283 -0.41 13.86 26.68
CA TYR A 283 -1.56 14.59 26.14
C TYR A 283 -1.76 14.40 24.64
N ILE A 284 -0.73 14.62 23.83
CA ILE A 284 -0.88 14.69 22.37
C ILE A 284 -1.19 13.31 21.77
N THR A 285 -0.37 12.31 22.10
CA THR A 285 -0.50 10.96 21.51
C THR A 285 -1.83 10.29 21.88
N PRO A 286 -2.27 10.28 23.15
CA PRO A 286 -3.58 9.73 23.51
C PRO A 286 -4.72 10.42 22.77
N LEU A 287 -4.68 11.76 22.63
CA LEU A 287 -5.71 12.53 21.96
C LEU A 287 -5.79 12.22 20.46
N VAL A 288 -4.63 12.17 19.78
CA VAL A 288 -4.54 11.80 18.37
C VAL A 288 -5.08 10.39 18.13
N LEU A 289 -4.65 9.40 18.91
CA LEU A 289 -5.12 8.02 18.73
C LEU A 289 -6.61 7.86 19.05
N LEU A 290 -7.12 8.54 20.08
CA LEU A 290 -8.55 8.53 20.40
C LEU A 290 -9.38 9.14 19.25
N SER A 291 -8.92 10.26 18.68
CA SER A 291 -9.58 10.88 17.53
C SER A 291 -9.60 9.95 16.30
N LEU A 292 -8.51 9.22 16.05
CA LEU A 292 -8.41 8.26 14.96
C LEU A 292 -9.37 7.08 15.16
N LEU A 293 -9.48 6.57 16.39
CA LEU A 293 -10.42 5.53 16.73
C LEU A 293 -11.86 5.98 16.46
N ILE A 294 -12.22 7.19 16.90
CA ILE A 294 -13.57 7.75 16.67
C ILE A 294 -13.87 7.87 15.17
N VAL A 295 -12.96 8.44 14.38
CA VAL A 295 -13.14 8.59 12.92
C VAL A 295 -13.27 7.22 12.24
N THR A 296 -12.48 6.23 12.68
CA THR A 296 -12.55 4.85 12.15
C THR A 296 -13.90 4.22 12.45
N LEU A 297 -14.38 4.31 13.69
CA LEU A 297 -15.68 3.79 14.11
C LEU A 297 -16.84 4.46 13.36
N VAL A 298 -16.82 5.79 13.25
CA VAL A 298 -17.86 6.55 12.53
C VAL A 298 -17.94 6.11 11.08
N ASN A 299 -16.80 5.98 10.39
CA ASN A 299 -16.79 5.55 8.99
C ASN A 299 -17.25 4.11 8.81
N MET A 300 -16.93 3.22 9.75
CA MET A 300 -17.40 1.83 9.73
C MET A 300 -18.92 1.72 9.97
N ILE A 301 -19.50 2.67 10.71
CA ILE A 301 -20.95 2.77 10.90
C ILE A 301 -21.64 3.37 9.67
N LEU A 302 -21.05 4.39 9.05
CA LEU A 302 -21.65 5.11 7.92
C LEU A 302 -21.50 4.37 6.58
N SER A 303 -20.43 3.61 6.39
CA SER A 303 -20.15 2.87 5.16
C SER A 303 -20.44 1.38 5.38
N PRO A 304 -21.48 0.81 4.75
CA PRO A 304 -21.74 -0.61 4.88
C PRO A 304 -20.55 -1.42 4.35
N PRO A 305 -20.22 -2.56 4.99
CA PRO A 305 -19.10 -3.37 4.54
C PRO A 305 -19.37 -3.94 3.15
N GLY A 306 -18.39 -3.81 2.25
CA GLY A 306 -18.47 -4.25 0.87
C GLY A 306 -17.10 -4.73 0.39
N TYR A 307 -17.09 -5.62 -0.59
CA TYR A 307 -15.86 -6.14 -1.18
C TYR A 307 -16.01 -6.23 -2.70
N TYR A 308 -14.89 -6.10 -3.41
CA TYR A 308 -14.87 -6.28 -4.86
C TYR A 308 -14.90 -7.76 -5.22
N ALA A 309 -15.84 -8.14 -6.09
CA ALA A 309 -16.00 -9.50 -6.57
C ALA A 309 -15.78 -9.57 -8.08
N TRP A 310 -14.96 -10.52 -8.52
CA TRP A 310 -14.75 -10.76 -9.94
C TRP A 310 -16.02 -11.33 -10.57
N ASN A 311 -16.61 -10.63 -11.53
CA ASN A 311 -17.78 -11.08 -12.27
C ASN A 311 -17.41 -11.34 -13.74
N LYS A 312 -17.47 -12.60 -14.17
CA LYS A 312 -17.12 -13.03 -15.53
C LYS A 312 -17.96 -12.36 -16.62
N ASP A 313 -19.20 -11.97 -16.32
CA ASP A 313 -20.15 -11.42 -17.29
C ASP A 313 -19.97 -9.90 -17.50
N LYS A 314 -19.26 -9.23 -16.58
CA LYS A 314 -18.77 -7.86 -16.78
C LYS A 314 -17.32 -7.95 -17.24
N LYS A 315 -17.08 -7.73 -18.53
CA LYS A 315 -15.76 -7.93 -19.18
C LYS A 315 -14.68 -6.89 -18.78
N TYR A 316 -14.89 -6.13 -17.71
CA TYR A 316 -13.95 -5.18 -17.12
C TYR A 316 -14.16 -5.13 -15.59
N PRO A 317 -13.08 -4.89 -14.80
CA PRO A 317 -13.13 -4.83 -13.34
C PRO A 317 -14.14 -3.81 -12.79
#